data_AF-A0A501W301-F1
#
_entry.id   AF-A0A501W301-F1
#
_cell.length_a   1.000
_cell.length_b   1.000
_cell.length_c   1.000
_cell.angle_alpha   90.00
_cell.angle_beta   90.00
_cell.angle_gamma   90.00
#
_symmetry.space_group_name_H-M   'P 1'
#
loop_
_entity.id
_entity.type
_entity.pdbx_description
1 polymer ?
#
loop_
_entity_poly.entity_id
_entity_poly.type
_entity_poly.pdbx_seq_one_letter_code
_entity_poly.pdbx_strand_id
1 'polypeptide(L)'
;MGAESYLMEVKFKHPIPQAELISMLESCGATYMAGGPSPSSSTGWGSYRFEIRSELGLTELRADLAPGEREVPRLFLRFSILSPRTVIGQSFAFLRELRAKRAVAVYPATGAEDEAELELDEERFLLSAKQDRVLATILGNEQGLIIEGGETTIHYIYDNELVSQVWGSTSPRTKQKWWQKLWRSQ
;
A
#
# COMPACT_ATOMS: atom_id res chain seq x y z
N MET A 1 1.92 4.44 -12.07
CA MET A 1 1.76 4.47 -10.60
C MET A 1 0.47 5.20 -10.30
N GLY A 2 -0.47 4.53 -9.63
CA GLY A 2 -1.80 5.09 -9.33
C GLY A 2 -1.69 6.12 -8.22
N ALA A 3 -2.29 7.29 -8.41
CA ALA A 3 -2.20 8.43 -7.48
C ALA A 3 -3.12 8.28 -6.25
N GLU A 4 -3.57 7.05 -5.96
CA GLU A 4 -4.70 6.77 -5.06
C GLU A 4 -4.33 5.89 -3.86
N SER A 5 -3.03 5.67 -3.62
CA SER A 5 -2.57 4.85 -2.50
C SER A 5 -1.26 5.33 -1.91
N TYR A 6 -1.12 5.24 -0.59
CA TYR A 6 0.19 5.26 0.05
C TYR A 6 0.88 3.92 -0.25
N LEU A 7 2.07 4.01 -0.83
CA LEU A 7 2.92 2.85 -1.11
C LEU A 7 4.22 3.00 -0.32
N MET A 8 4.55 1.96 0.42
CA MET A 8 5.78 1.86 1.22
C MET A 8 6.62 0.69 0.72
N GLU A 9 7.91 0.93 0.52
CA GLU A 9 8.90 -0.13 0.31
C GLU A 9 9.51 -0.51 1.65
N VAL A 10 9.37 -1.78 2.04
CA VAL A 10 9.97 -2.33 3.25
C VAL A 10 11.16 -3.19 2.83
N LYS A 11 12.37 -2.72 3.11
CA LYS A 11 13.62 -3.40 2.78
C LYS A 11 14.10 -4.22 3.97
N PHE A 12 14.36 -5.49 3.73
CA PHE A 12 14.98 -6.37 4.71
C PHE A 12 16.48 -6.13 4.72
N LYS A 13 17.07 -5.85 5.90
CA LYS A 13 18.53 -5.73 6.03
C LYS A 13 19.22 -7.05 5.69
N HIS A 14 18.57 -8.16 6.04
CA HIS A 14 18.94 -9.51 5.62
C HIS A 14 17.74 -10.10 4.86
N PRO A 15 17.87 -10.34 3.54
CA PRO A 15 16.80 -10.92 2.74
C PRO A 15 16.21 -12.18 3.37
N ILE A 16 14.90 -12.37 3.20
CA ILE A 16 14.18 -13.47 3.87
C ILE A 16 14.07 -14.67 2.93
N PRO A 17 14.45 -15.88 3.37
CA PRO A 17 14.25 -17.07 2.57
C PRO A 17 12.78 -17.22 2.15
N GLN A 18 12.55 -17.51 0.87
CA GLN A 18 11.22 -17.71 0.30
C GLN A 18 10.36 -18.68 1.13
N ALA A 19 10.98 -19.74 1.65
CA ALA A 19 10.33 -20.75 2.48
C ALA A 19 9.81 -20.22 3.83
N GLU A 20 10.39 -19.13 4.34
CA GLU A 20 10.02 -18.52 5.63
C GLU A 20 9.01 -17.37 5.46
N LEU A 21 8.94 -16.76 4.27
CA LEU A 21 8.21 -15.52 4.03
C LEU A 21 6.77 -15.55 4.56
N ILE A 22 6.01 -16.59 4.18
CA ILE A 22 4.59 -16.70 4.55
C ILE A 22 4.44 -16.75 6.07
N SER A 23 5.11 -17.72 6.70
CA SER A 23 5.03 -17.91 8.16
C SER A 23 5.46 -16.68 8.95
N MET A 24 6.46 -15.95 8.44
CA MET A 24 6.97 -14.75 9.09
C MET A 24 5.95 -13.61 9.05
N LEU A 25 5.36 -13.33 7.88
CA LEU A 25 4.36 -12.27 7.72
C LEU A 25 3.06 -12.60 8.44
N GLU A 26 2.63 -13.87 8.43
CA GLU A 26 1.45 -14.31 9.18
C GLU A 26 1.64 -14.16 10.69
N SER A 27 2.85 -14.43 11.20
CA SER A 27 3.16 -14.20 12.62
C SER A 27 3.14 -12.73 13.04
N CYS A 28 3.10 -11.79 12.08
CA CYS A 28 2.96 -10.35 12.31
C CYS A 28 1.52 -9.86 12.11
N GLY A 29 0.57 -10.76 11.77
CA GLY A 29 -0.84 -10.43 11.59
C GLY A 29 -1.30 -10.22 10.14
N ALA A 30 -0.46 -10.51 9.14
CA ALA A 30 -0.91 -10.56 7.75
C ALA A 30 -1.58 -11.91 7.42
N THR A 31 -2.42 -11.94 6.40
CA THR A 31 -3.06 -13.18 5.90
C THR A 31 -2.57 -13.44 4.48
N TYR A 32 -2.06 -14.64 4.20
CA TYR A 32 -1.62 -14.99 2.85
C TYR A 32 -2.81 -15.25 1.92
N MET A 33 -2.80 -14.60 0.75
CA MET A 33 -3.83 -14.75 -0.28
C MET A 33 -3.40 -15.84 -1.26
N ALA A 34 -3.83 -17.08 -1.02
CA ALA A 34 -3.58 -18.21 -1.91
C ALA A 34 -4.24 -17.98 -3.27
N GLY A 35 -3.48 -18.11 -4.37
CA GLY A 35 -3.99 -17.89 -5.74
C GLY A 35 -3.03 -17.16 -6.70
N GLY A 36 -1.84 -16.76 -6.25
CA GLY A 36 -0.76 -16.27 -7.12
C GLY A 36 0.03 -17.40 -7.80
N PRO A 37 0.86 -17.08 -8.82
CA PRO A 37 1.63 -18.08 -9.56
C PRO A 37 2.40 -19.01 -8.62
N SER A 38 2.20 -20.33 -8.82
CA SER A 38 2.87 -21.37 -8.06
C SER A 38 4.40 -21.21 -8.13
N PRO A 39 5.13 -21.35 -7.00
CA PRO A 39 6.59 -21.33 -6.97
C PRO A 39 7.26 -22.53 -7.67
N SER A 40 6.50 -23.39 -8.36
CA SER A 40 6.99 -24.66 -8.90
C SER A 40 7.63 -24.60 -10.29
N SER A 41 7.65 -23.46 -10.99
CA SER A 41 8.37 -23.35 -12.27
C SER A 41 9.60 -22.46 -12.09
N SER A 42 10.78 -23.05 -12.20
CA SER A 42 12.12 -22.41 -12.19
C SER A 42 12.34 -21.36 -13.30
N THR A 43 11.27 -20.87 -13.94
CA THR A 43 11.27 -20.03 -15.14
C THR A 43 10.39 -18.78 -15.00
N GLY A 44 9.66 -18.62 -13.89
CA GLY A 44 8.68 -17.55 -13.71
C GLY A 44 8.96 -16.65 -12.50
N TRP A 45 8.41 -15.43 -12.55
CA TRP A 45 8.36 -14.53 -11.41
C TRP A 45 7.42 -15.10 -10.34
N GLY A 46 7.88 -15.15 -9.09
CA GLY A 46 7.04 -15.44 -7.94
C GLY A 46 6.38 -14.16 -7.43
N SER A 47 5.07 -14.17 -7.16
CA SER A 47 4.38 -13.04 -6.55
C SER A 47 3.56 -13.52 -5.36
N TYR A 48 3.92 -13.04 -4.17
CA TYR A 48 3.27 -13.33 -2.90
C TYR A 48 2.39 -12.14 -2.53
N ARG A 49 1.12 -12.41 -2.25
CA ARG A 49 0.16 -11.39 -1.84
C ARG A 49 -0.34 -11.70 -0.44
N PHE A 50 -0.41 -10.66 0.39
CA PHE A 50 -0.96 -10.74 1.72
C PHE A 50 -1.89 -9.57 1.97
N GLU A 51 -2.77 -9.72 2.95
CA GLU A 51 -3.67 -8.67 3.39
C GLU A 51 -3.64 -8.54 4.91
N ILE A 52 -3.73 -7.32 5.41
CA ILE A 52 -4.10 -7.01 6.79
C ILE A 52 -5.49 -6.38 6.71
N ARG A 53 -6.50 -7.10 7.22
CA ARG A 53 -7.91 -6.66 7.16
C ARG A 53 -8.34 -6.05 8.48
N SER A 54 -9.01 -4.90 8.39
CA SER A 54 -9.87 -4.35 9.44
C SER A 54 -11.32 -4.44 9.00
N GLU A 55 -12.23 -4.15 9.94
CA GLU A 55 -13.66 -3.98 9.62
C GLU A 55 -13.92 -2.83 8.63
N LEU A 56 -12.98 -1.88 8.49
CA LEU A 56 -13.18 -0.62 7.76
C LEU A 56 -12.26 -0.49 6.53
N GLY A 57 -11.51 -1.52 6.18
CA GLY A 57 -10.59 -1.48 5.05
C GLY A 57 -9.44 -2.47 5.15
N LEU A 58 -8.58 -2.43 4.15
CA LEU A 58 -7.49 -3.40 3.97
C LEU A 58 -6.16 -2.69 3.66
N THR A 59 -5.09 -3.35 4.08
CA THR A 59 -3.73 -3.06 3.65
C THR A 59 -3.21 -4.25 2.87
N GLU A 60 -2.71 -4.01 1.66
CA GLU A 60 -2.14 -5.05 0.82
C GLU A 60 -0.64 -5.10 1.00
N LEU A 61 -0.09 -6.31 1.02
CA LEU A 61 1.34 -6.53 0.92
C LEU A 61 1.64 -7.37 -0.31
N ARG A 62 2.73 -7.01 -0.97
CA ARG A 62 3.24 -7.74 -2.13
C ARG A 62 4.74 -7.95 -1.99
N ALA A 63 5.18 -9.19 -2.17
CA ALA A 63 6.58 -9.50 -2.39
C ALA A 63 6.72 -10.16 -3.76
N ASP A 64 7.66 -9.66 -4.56
CA ASP A 64 8.01 -10.25 -5.85
C ASP A 64 9.39 -10.89 -5.75
N LEU A 65 9.55 -12.04 -6.40
CA LEU A 65 10.78 -12.82 -6.42
C LEU A 65 11.14 -13.09 -7.88
N ALA A 66 12.35 -12.71 -8.28
CA ALA A 66 12.79 -12.93 -9.66
C ALA A 66 13.09 -14.42 -9.92
N PRO A 67 13.07 -14.88 -11.18
CA PRO A 67 13.38 -16.26 -11.51
C PRO A 67 14.77 -16.67 -10.98
N GLY A 68 14.84 -17.76 -10.22
CA GLY A 68 16.08 -18.30 -9.66
C GLY A 68 16.49 -17.69 -8.32
N GLU A 69 15.88 -16.59 -7.89
CA GLU A 69 16.06 -16.07 -6.54
C GLU A 69 15.32 -16.95 -5.52
N ARG A 70 15.90 -17.05 -4.31
CA ARG A 70 15.32 -17.80 -3.19
C ARG A 70 15.18 -16.96 -1.93
N GLU A 71 15.53 -15.69 -2.02
CA GLU A 71 15.49 -14.75 -0.92
C GLU A 71 14.75 -13.49 -1.36
N VAL A 72 13.94 -12.96 -0.45
CA VAL A 72 13.05 -11.83 -0.67
C VAL A 72 13.71 -10.61 -0.04
N PRO A 73 14.26 -9.68 -0.83
CA PRO A 73 14.99 -8.52 -0.30
C PRO A 73 14.06 -7.41 0.20
N ARG A 74 12.81 -7.41 -0.28
CA ARG A 74 11.82 -6.36 0.04
C ARG A 74 10.40 -6.86 -0.09
N LEU A 75 9.50 -6.11 0.54
CA LEU A 75 8.07 -6.15 0.25
C LEU A 75 7.53 -4.74 0.03
N PHE A 76 6.40 -4.65 -0.64
CA PHE A 76 5.64 -3.43 -0.81
C PHE A 76 4.38 -3.51 0.05
N LEU A 77 4.12 -2.47 0.83
CA LEU A 77 2.90 -2.30 1.61
C LEU A 77 2.09 -1.16 1.02
N ARG A 78 0.79 -1.38 0.80
CA ARG A 78 -0.10 -0.42 0.17
C ARG A 78 -1.42 -0.30 0.91
N PHE A 79 -1.88 0.92 1.14
CA PHE A 79 -3.25 1.21 1.56
C PHE A 79 -3.78 2.44 0.80
N SER A 80 -5.10 2.57 0.67
CA SER A 80 -5.72 3.70 -0.02
C SER A 80 -5.36 5.01 0.68
N ILE A 81 -5.19 6.10 -0.08
CA ILE A 81 -5.09 7.42 0.55
C ILE A 81 -6.32 7.69 1.41
N LEU A 82 -7.52 7.26 0.99
CA LEU A 82 -8.78 7.47 1.73
C LEU A 82 -9.01 6.51 2.90
N SER A 83 -7.99 5.72 3.26
CA SER A 83 -8.10 4.75 4.34
C SER A 83 -8.38 5.43 5.68
N PRO A 84 -9.31 4.91 6.49
CA PRO A 84 -9.54 5.44 7.83
C PRO A 84 -8.30 5.25 8.70
N ARG A 85 -8.21 6.04 9.77
CA ARG A 85 -7.10 5.99 10.73
C ARG A 85 -6.82 4.57 11.25
N THR A 86 -7.86 3.74 11.40
CA THR A 86 -7.75 2.35 11.85
C THR A 86 -6.89 1.48 10.91
N VAL A 87 -7.02 1.64 9.59
CA VAL A 87 -6.20 0.92 8.60
C VAL A 87 -4.74 1.38 8.65
N ILE A 88 -4.53 2.69 8.82
CA ILE A 88 -3.18 3.25 8.98
C ILE A 88 -2.53 2.72 10.27
N GLY A 89 -3.25 2.76 11.40
CA GLY A 89 -2.76 2.25 12.68
C GLY A 89 -2.43 0.76 12.64
N GLN A 90 -3.24 -0.06 11.97
CA GLN A 90 -2.94 -1.47 11.76
C GLN A 90 -1.68 -1.68 10.89
N SER A 91 -1.52 -0.91 9.81
CA SER A 91 -0.32 -0.94 8.98
C SER A 91 0.94 -0.65 9.80
N PHE A 92 0.90 0.39 10.64
CA PHE A 92 2.03 0.76 11.50
C PHE A 92 2.27 -0.24 12.64
N ALA A 93 1.21 -0.85 13.19
CA ALA A 93 1.36 -1.94 14.16
C ALA A 93 2.06 -3.14 13.52
N PHE A 94 1.65 -3.55 12.32
CA PHE A 94 2.31 -4.60 11.57
C PHE A 94 3.78 -4.28 11.29
N LEU A 95 4.10 -3.07 10.83
CA LEU A 95 5.49 -2.68 10.53
C LEU A 95 6.38 -2.70 11.77
N ARG A 96 5.84 -2.31 12.94
CA ARG A 96 6.57 -2.38 14.22
C ARG A 96 6.81 -3.83 14.65
N GLU A 97 5.81 -4.69 14.53
CA GLU A 97 5.95 -6.12 14.84
C GLU A 97 6.96 -6.80 13.91
N LEU A 98 6.90 -6.49 12.61
CA LEU A 98 7.86 -6.94 11.62
C LEU A 98 9.28 -6.49 11.98
N ARG A 99 9.46 -5.21 12.35
CA ARG A 99 10.75 -4.65 12.75
C ARG A 99 11.30 -5.29 14.03
N ALA A 100 10.44 -5.71 14.95
CA ALA A 100 10.83 -6.42 16.16
C ALA A 100 11.37 -7.83 15.87
N LYS A 101 10.84 -8.52 14.84
CA LYS A 101 11.26 -9.88 14.46
C LYS A 101 12.42 -9.89 13.45
N ARG A 102 12.50 -8.88 12.59
CA ARG A 102 13.45 -8.77 11.49
C ARG A 102 13.88 -7.32 11.31
N ALA A 103 15.19 -7.09 11.18
CA ALA A 103 15.70 -5.76 10.89
C ALA A 103 15.21 -5.29 9.51
N VAL A 104 14.29 -4.32 9.51
CA VAL A 104 13.72 -3.70 8.30
C VAL A 104 13.84 -2.19 8.34
N ALA A 105 14.06 -1.63 7.15
CA ALA A 105 13.95 -0.20 6.90
C ALA A 105 12.74 0.04 6.00
N VAL A 106 11.98 1.10 6.29
CA VAL A 106 10.73 1.43 5.58
C VAL A 106 10.93 2.75 4.86
N TYR A 107 10.57 2.80 3.58
CA TYR A 107 10.70 4.00 2.75
C TYR A 107 9.35 4.30 2.10
N PRO A 108 9.02 5.59 1.86
CA PRO A 108 7.98 5.90 0.90
C PRO A 108 8.41 5.38 -0.48
N ALA A 109 7.46 4.90 -1.28
CA ALA A 109 7.74 4.46 -2.64
C ALA A 109 7.41 5.57 -3.63
N THR A 110 8.12 6.70 -3.56
CA THR A 110 7.97 7.80 -4.53
C THR A 110 8.93 7.69 -5.72
N GLY A 111 9.87 6.75 -5.66
CA GLY A 111 10.88 6.52 -6.70
C GLY A 111 12.03 7.53 -6.69
N ALA A 112 12.13 8.39 -5.66
CA ALA A 112 13.29 9.24 -5.46
C ALA A 112 14.39 8.50 -4.69
N GLU A 113 15.62 8.52 -5.21
CA GLU A 113 16.76 7.76 -4.67
C GLU A 113 17.26 8.28 -3.29
N ASP A 114 16.78 9.46 -2.86
CA ASP A 114 17.24 10.17 -1.66
C ASP A 114 16.22 10.21 -0.51
N GLU A 115 15.16 9.38 -0.54
CA GLU A 115 14.18 9.40 0.55
C GLU A 115 14.72 8.81 1.86
N ALA A 116 14.55 9.59 2.93
CA ALA A 116 14.88 9.16 4.28
C ALA A 116 14.00 7.98 4.71
N GLU A 117 14.58 7.09 5.53
CA GLU A 117 13.81 6.04 6.18
C GLU A 117 12.66 6.66 6.98
N LEU A 118 11.46 6.10 6.80
CA LEU A 118 10.26 6.48 7.50
C LEU A 118 10.36 6.05 8.97
N GLU A 119 10.23 7.02 9.86
CA GLU A 119 10.04 6.77 11.29
C GLU A 119 8.67 6.11 11.49
N LEU A 120 8.63 4.97 12.17
CA LEU A 120 7.40 4.22 12.44
C LEU A 120 6.60 4.84 13.60
N ASP A 121 6.34 6.14 13.48
CA ASP A 121 5.49 6.93 14.36
C ASP A 121 4.20 7.28 13.59
N GLU A 122 3.09 6.65 13.98
CA GLU A 122 1.77 6.83 13.37
C GLU A 122 1.33 8.30 13.44
N GLU A 123 1.49 8.97 14.58
CA GLU A 123 1.03 10.35 14.76
C GLU A 123 1.88 11.30 13.92
N ARG A 124 3.20 11.08 13.87
CA ARG A 124 4.09 11.87 13.02
C ARG A 124 3.79 11.65 11.54
N PHE A 125 3.51 10.41 11.12
CA PHE A 125 3.08 10.10 9.76
C PHE A 125 1.75 10.78 9.42
N LEU A 126 0.77 10.74 10.32
CA LEU A 126 -0.49 11.45 10.15
C LEU A 126 -0.27 12.97 10.10
N LEU A 127 0.66 13.52 10.88
CA LEU A 127 0.97 14.95 10.89
C LEU A 127 1.73 15.42 9.64
N SER A 128 2.68 14.63 9.11
CA SER A 128 3.35 14.95 7.85
C SER A 128 2.39 14.82 6.68
N ALA A 129 1.58 13.77 6.68
CA ALA A 129 0.56 13.57 5.66
C ALA A 129 -0.55 14.65 5.75
N LYS A 130 -0.82 15.25 6.92
CA LYS A 130 -1.72 16.43 7.10
C LYS A 130 -1.22 17.69 6.39
N GLN A 131 0.08 17.82 6.14
CA GLN A 131 0.63 18.97 5.41
C GLN A 131 0.38 18.84 3.89
N ASP A 132 0.07 17.62 3.41
CA ASP A 132 -0.49 17.37 2.08
C ASP A 132 -2.03 17.44 2.13
N ARG A 133 -2.62 18.31 1.29
CA ARG A 133 -4.07 18.65 1.26
C ARG A 133 -5.05 17.48 1.19
N VAL A 134 -4.58 16.28 0.85
CA VAL A 134 -5.35 15.04 0.71
C VAL A 134 -5.88 14.54 2.06
N LEU A 135 -5.18 14.77 3.18
CA LEU A 135 -5.55 14.18 4.48
C LEU A 135 -6.75 14.81 5.19
N ALA A 136 -7.15 16.03 4.84
CA ALA A 136 -8.35 16.65 5.43
C ALA A 136 -9.62 15.86 5.07
N THR A 137 -9.64 15.24 3.89
CA THR A 137 -10.72 14.36 3.41
C THR A 137 -10.64 12.95 4.04
N ILE A 138 -9.43 12.53 4.42
CA ILE A 138 -9.13 11.21 5.03
C ILE A 138 -9.50 11.17 6.52
N LEU A 139 -9.18 12.24 7.25
CA LEU A 139 -9.51 12.39 8.68
C LEU A 139 -11.01 12.63 8.92
N GLY A 140 -11.78 13.01 7.90
CA GLY A 140 -13.24 13.09 7.95
C GLY A 140 -13.97 11.76 7.68
N ASN A 141 -13.26 10.70 7.28
CA ASN A 141 -13.83 9.36 7.07
C ASN A 141 -13.93 8.58 8.39
N GLU A 142 -14.55 9.17 9.41
CA GLU A 142 -14.83 8.50 10.70
C GLU A 142 -15.89 7.39 10.56
N GLN A 143 -16.66 7.39 9.46
CA GLN A 143 -17.81 6.52 9.24
C GLN A 143 -17.54 5.30 8.34
N GLY A 144 -16.29 5.05 7.96
CA GLY A 144 -15.86 3.70 7.59
C GLY A 144 -16.26 3.21 6.20
N LEU A 145 -16.16 4.05 5.17
CA LEU A 145 -16.29 3.55 3.80
C LEU A 145 -15.04 2.72 3.45
N ILE A 146 -15.27 1.42 3.22
CA ILE A 146 -14.24 0.47 2.77
C ILE A 146 -13.80 0.92 1.38
N ILE A 147 -12.63 1.55 1.32
CA ILE A 147 -12.05 1.97 0.06
C ILE A 147 -10.87 1.07 -0.23
N GLU A 148 -11.14 0.02 -0.99
CA GLU A 148 -10.11 -0.83 -1.57
C GLU A 148 -9.23 0.04 -2.48
N GLY A 149 -7.91 -0.08 -2.36
CA GLY A 149 -6.97 0.69 -3.18
C GLY A 149 -7.22 0.47 -4.68
N GLY A 150 -6.94 1.47 -5.51
CA GLY A 150 -7.12 1.36 -6.97
C GLY A 150 -8.49 1.86 -7.45
N GLU A 151 -9.16 1.11 -8.33
CA GLU A 151 -10.34 1.60 -9.06
C GLU A 151 -11.50 2.02 -8.13
N THR A 152 -11.72 1.27 -7.05
CA THR A 152 -12.76 1.58 -6.03
C THR A 152 -12.49 2.93 -5.35
N THR A 153 -11.22 3.24 -5.06
CA THR A 153 -10.82 4.57 -4.55
C THR A 153 -11.12 5.67 -5.55
N ILE A 154 -10.87 5.42 -6.85
CA ILE A 154 -11.12 6.40 -7.92
C ILE A 154 -12.62 6.69 -8.03
N HIS A 155 -13.46 5.65 -8.14
CA HIS A 155 -14.91 5.82 -8.24
C HIS A 155 -15.46 6.61 -7.06
N TYR A 156 -15.03 6.28 -5.84
CA TYR A 156 -15.41 7.02 -4.64
C TYR A 156 -15.06 8.52 -4.72
N ILE A 157 -13.84 8.85 -5.15
CA ILE A 157 -13.39 10.25 -5.30
C ILE A 157 -14.28 11.01 -6.31
N TYR A 158 -14.66 10.36 -7.41
CA TYR A 158 -15.51 10.97 -8.43
C TYR A 158 -16.97 11.11 -7.98
N ASP A 159 -17.56 10.05 -7.45
CA ASP A 159 -18.97 10.00 -7.03
C ASP A 159 -19.27 10.98 -5.90
N ASN A 160 -18.26 11.32 -5.08
CA ASN A 160 -18.38 12.27 -3.97
C ASN A 160 -17.79 13.66 -4.28
N GLU A 161 -17.46 13.94 -5.55
CA GLU A 161 -16.91 15.23 -6.00
C GLU A 161 -15.61 15.68 -5.29
N LEU A 162 -14.83 14.73 -4.76
CA LEU A 162 -13.63 14.97 -3.95
C LEU A 162 -12.37 15.26 -4.78
N VAL A 163 -12.47 15.15 -6.12
CA VAL A 163 -11.37 15.34 -7.08
C VAL A 163 -10.54 16.60 -6.82
N SER A 164 -11.20 17.73 -6.54
CA SER A 164 -10.51 19.01 -6.32
C SER A 164 -9.77 19.07 -4.98
N GLN A 165 -10.24 18.31 -3.99
CA GLN A 165 -9.65 18.21 -2.66
C GLN A 165 -8.44 17.26 -2.68
N VAL A 166 -8.55 16.13 -3.40
CA VAL A 166 -7.51 15.10 -3.48
C VAL A 166 -6.42 15.44 -4.50
N TRP A 167 -6.76 15.98 -5.67
CA TRP A 167 -5.79 16.23 -6.75
C TRP A 167 -5.60 17.71 -7.09
N GLY A 168 -6.18 18.62 -6.30
CA GLY A 168 -6.16 20.06 -6.58
C GLY A 168 -7.06 20.46 -7.76
N SER A 169 -6.99 21.72 -8.19
CA SER A 169 -7.81 22.22 -9.30
C SER A 169 -7.42 21.56 -10.63
N THR A 170 -8.01 20.41 -10.92
CA THR A 170 -7.95 19.80 -12.25
C THR A 170 -8.90 20.55 -13.17
N SER A 171 -8.39 21.04 -14.30
CA SER A 171 -9.25 21.67 -15.32
C SER A 171 -10.33 20.67 -15.77
N PRO A 172 -11.54 21.12 -16.16
CA PRO A 172 -12.60 20.24 -16.67
C PRO A 172 -12.13 19.34 -17.84
N ARG A 173 -11.18 19.83 -18.65
CA ARG A 173 -10.53 19.07 -19.74
C ARG A 173 -9.65 17.93 -19.25
N THR A 174 -9.03 18.07 -18.08
CA THR A 174 -8.19 17.03 -17.47
C THR A 174 -9.06 15.90 -16.91
N LYS A 175 -10.19 16.23 -16.27
CA LYS A 175 -11.21 15.26 -15.83
C LYS A 175 -11.70 14.41 -17.02
N GLN A 176 -12.07 15.05 -18.14
CA GLN A 176 -12.66 14.37 -19.30
C GLN A 176 -11.68 13.46 -20.06
N LYS A 177 -10.40 13.86 -20.19
CA LYS A 177 -9.36 13.03 -20.84
C LYS A 177 -8.94 11.81 -20.01
N TRP A 178 -9.03 11.90 -18.68
CA TRP A 178 -8.73 10.79 -17.78
C TRP A 178 -9.82 9.72 -17.80
N TRP A 179 -11.09 10.13 -17.75
CA TRP A 179 -12.25 9.23 -17.93
C TRP A 179 -12.21 8.44 -19.25
N GLN A 180 -11.82 9.09 -20.35
CA GLN A 180 -11.66 8.43 -21.65
C GLN A 180 -10.49 7.43 -21.70
N LYS A 181 -9.51 7.54 -20.80
CA LYS A 181 -8.38 6.61 -20.72
C LYS A 181 -8.75 5.33 -19.96
N LEU A 182 -9.54 5.44 -18.90
CA LEU A 182 -10.03 4.31 -18.10
C LEU A 182 -11.02 3.42 -18.87
N TRP A 183 -11.91 4.03 -19.69
CA TRP A 183 -12.86 3.28 -20.53
C TRP A 183 -12.22 2.55 -21.74
N ARG A 184 -10.99 2.89 -22.11
CA ARG A 184 -10.28 2.25 -23.24
C ARG A 184 -9.36 1.09 -22.83
N SER A 185 -9.30 0.79 -21.53
CA SER A 185 -8.49 -0.30 -20.97
C SER A 185 -9.31 -1.54 -20.58
N GLN A 186 -10.57 -1.62 -21.01
CA GLN A 186 -11.35 -2.87 -21.03
C GLN A 186 -11.15 -3.63 -22.34
#